data_AF-A0A015M2A2-F1
#
_entry.id   AF-A0A015M2A2-F1
#
_cell.length_a   1.000
_cell.length_b   1.000
_cell.length_c   1.000
_cell.angle_alpha   90.00
_cell.angle_beta   90.00
_cell.angle_gamma   90.00
#
_symmetry.space_group_name_H-M   'P 1'
#
loop_
_entity.id
_entity.type
_entity.pdbx_description
1 polymer ?
#
loop_
_entity_poly.entity_id
_entity_poly.type
_entity_poly.pdbx_seq_one_letter_code
_entity_poly.pdbx_strand_id
1 'polypeptide(L)'
;MESNDFYLRVTPLKAVLGTNFYDEMEVYHNKSTTTSTNGTSIPKPKKFINLLPNRGAIISKIMNLQQGAIISSWIDRKDIGQTDNVYYTTENNPYNFKLLLRGSKDGFSSSTFHSKVKKCRSTVTLFKLKNHDDFFIGGYNPDEWDAPYWPKFKHNGNAFLFSFSSDGSTNNNNQRDEIQPENVITDKQGRIARIKKDEEKFALNLWRSTGPSFGKFDILMQTGGIRLKHNSYVPNVIPLQDGENYKIEEYEVFEVTQKVDDSGGEKDRETNDVVVEIHE
;
A
#
# COMPACT_ATOMS: atom_id res chain seq x y z
N MET A 1 -0.83 20.66 -28.40
CA MET A 1 -0.93 19.59 -29.40
C MET A 1 -1.98 20.05 -30.40
N GLU A 2 -1.68 20.05 -31.69
CA GLU A 2 -2.68 20.37 -32.71
C GLU A 2 -3.60 19.17 -32.96
N SER A 3 -4.82 19.38 -33.48
CA SER A 3 -5.77 18.28 -33.73
C SER A 3 -5.16 17.16 -34.56
N ASN A 4 -4.36 17.49 -35.57
CA ASN A 4 -3.66 16.49 -36.38
C ASN A 4 -2.63 15.67 -35.56
N ASP A 5 -1.91 16.32 -34.66
CA ASP A 5 -0.93 15.65 -33.80
C ASP A 5 -1.64 14.71 -32.79
N PHE A 6 -2.81 15.10 -32.28
CA PHE A 6 -3.68 14.24 -31.45
C PHE A 6 -4.06 12.96 -32.18
N TYR A 7 -4.60 13.06 -33.39
CA TYR A 7 -5.01 11.88 -34.13
C TYR A 7 -3.85 10.96 -34.46
N LEU A 8 -2.68 11.51 -34.82
CA LEU A 8 -1.50 10.71 -35.13
C LEU A 8 -0.92 9.98 -33.92
N ARG A 9 -0.91 10.60 -32.74
CA ARG A 9 -0.25 10.02 -31.55
C ARG A 9 -1.20 9.30 -30.59
N VAL A 10 -2.48 9.67 -30.55
CA VAL A 10 -3.43 9.18 -29.54
C VAL A 10 -4.37 8.11 -30.10
N THR A 11 -4.82 8.23 -31.36
CA THR A 11 -5.68 7.21 -32.02
C THR A 11 -5.09 5.81 -32.01
N PRO A 12 -3.78 5.60 -32.27
CA PRO A 12 -3.17 4.27 -32.19
C PRO A 12 -3.29 3.62 -30.82
N LEU A 13 -3.48 4.42 -29.75
CA LEU A 13 -3.63 3.95 -28.38
C LEU A 13 -5.09 3.65 -28.00
N LYS A 14 -6.07 3.88 -28.88
CA LYS A 14 -7.52 3.74 -28.57
C LYS A 14 -7.88 2.39 -27.96
N ALA A 15 -7.26 1.30 -28.42
CA ALA A 15 -7.48 -0.05 -27.89
C ALA A 15 -7.02 -0.19 -26.43
N VAL A 16 -5.95 0.50 -26.05
CA VAL A 16 -5.37 0.49 -24.69
C VAL A 16 -6.09 1.48 -23.78
N LEU A 17 -6.49 2.64 -24.32
CA LEU A 17 -7.20 3.70 -23.60
C LEU A 17 -8.65 3.30 -23.29
N GLY A 18 -9.25 2.43 -24.11
CA GLY A 18 -10.67 2.10 -24.07
C GLY A 18 -11.52 3.15 -24.78
N THR A 19 -12.58 2.71 -25.44
CA THR A 19 -13.41 3.54 -26.34
C THR A 19 -14.00 4.75 -25.62
N ASN A 20 -14.68 4.54 -24.49
CA ASN A 20 -15.32 5.61 -23.74
C ASN A 20 -14.35 6.72 -23.30
N PHE A 21 -13.11 6.35 -22.98
CA PHE A 21 -12.11 7.32 -22.52
C PHE A 21 -11.42 8.05 -23.68
N TYR A 22 -11.13 7.32 -24.76
CA TYR A 22 -10.65 7.94 -25.98
C TYR A 22 -11.62 9.02 -26.48
N ASP A 23 -12.92 8.73 -26.46
CA ASP A 23 -13.95 9.66 -26.91
C ASP A 23 -14.02 10.90 -25.98
N GLU A 24 -13.84 10.75 -24.66
CA GLU A 24 -13.69 11.89 -23.72
C GLU A 24 -12.46 12.76 -24.06
N MET A 25 -11.32 12.13 -24.36
CA MET A 25 -10.09 12.84 -24.73
C MET A 25 -10.22 13.59 -26.06
N GLU A 26 -10.85 12.95 -27.05
CA GLU A 26 -11.10 13.54 -28.37
C GLU A 26 -12.00 14.79 -28.25
N VAL A 27 -13.08 14.71 -27.46
CA VAL A 27 -13.97 15.84 -27.19
C VAL A 27 -13.25 16.97 -26.47
N TYR A 28 -12.39 16.66 -25.49
CA TYR A 28 -11.60 17.67 -24.77
C TYR A 28 -10.57 18.35 -25.68
N HIS A 29 -9.86 17.56 -26.50
CA HIS A 29 -8.79 18.04 -27.36
C HIS A 29 -9.32 18.93 -28.52
N ASN A 30 -10.44 18.55 -29.14
CA ASN A 30 -10.97 19.24 -30.31
C ASN A 30 -11.77 20.52 -29.98
N LYS A 31 -11.96 20.88 -28.71
CA LYS A 31 -12.77 22.03 -28.31
C LYS A 31 -12.06 23.39 -28.30
N SER A 32 -10.83 23.49 -28.77
CA SER A 32 -10.15 24.78 -28.95
C SER A 32 -10.60 25.54 -30.20
N THR A 33 -11.89 25.87 -30.32
CA THR A 33 -12.38 26.98 -31.19
C THR A 33 -13.79 27.49 -30.87
N THR A 34 -14.40 27.13 -29.73
CA THR A 34 -15.66 27.76 -29.31
C THR A 34 -15.52 28.32 -27.90
N THR A 35 -15.33 29.64 -27.85
CA THR A 35 -15.57 30.47 -26.67
C THR A 35 -16.93 30.10 -26.08
N SER A 36 -16.93 29.34 -24.98
CA SER A 36 -18.12 29.20 -24.14
C SER A 36 -18.24 30.46 -23.30
N THR A 37 -19.17 31.32 -23.66
CA THR A 37 -19.49 32.59 -22.99
C THR A 37 -20.12 32.43 -21.61
N ASN A 38 -20.25 31.20 -21.09
CA ASN A 38 -20.78 30.94 -19.75
C ASN A 38 -19.73 30.12 -18.99
N GLY A 39 -19.26 30.67 -17.86
CA GLY A 39 -18.10 30.25 -17.06
C GLY A 39 -18.18 28.87 -16.39
N THR A 40 -18.72 27.86 -17.05
CA THR A 40 -18.73 26.48 -16.58
C THR A 40 -17.42 25.81 -16.94
N SER A 41 -16.56 25.54 -15.96
CA SER A 41 -15.28 24.85 -16.16
C SER A 41 -15.51 23.47 -16.80
N ILE A 42 -14.84 23.19 -17.90
CA ILE A 42 -14.94 21.90 -18.60
C ILE A 42 -14.27 20.82 -17.74
N PRO A 43 -14.94 19.68 -17.45
CA PRO A 43 -14.34 18.60 -16.68
C PRO A 43 -13.20 17.95 -17.48
N LYS A 44 -12.00 17.92 -16.90
CA LYS A 44 -10.85 17.18 -17.45
C LYS A 44 -11.20 15.68 -17.53
N PRO A 45 -10.75 14.94 -18.57
CA PRO A 45 -10.99 13.50 -18.68
C PRO A 45 -10.57 12.77 -17.39
N LYS A 46 -11.51 12.07 -16.75
CA LYS A 46 -11.35 11.60 -15.36
C LYS A 46 -10.54 10.31 -15.22
N LYS A 47 -10.17 9.66 -16.32
CA LYS A 47 -9.53 8.32 -16.31
C LYS A 47 -8.01 8.30 -16.51
N PHE A 48 -7.33 9.46 -16.49
CA PHE A 48 -5.86 9.49 -16.58
C PHE A 48 -5.12 8.91 -15.38
N ILE A 49 -5.81 8.56 -14.30
CA ILE A 49 -5.19 8.16 -13.03
C ILE A 49 -4.55 6.77 -13.08
N ASN A 50 -4.93 5.90 -14.04
CA ASN A 50 -4.50 4.49 -14.05
C ASN A 50 -3.53 4.07 -15.19
N LEU A 51 -3.32 4.91 -16.21
CA LEU A 51 -2.60 4.51 -17.44
C LEU A 51 -1.24 5.19 -17.66
N LEU A 52 -0.94 6.25 -16.91
CA LEU A 52 0.39 6.88 -16.92
C LEU A 52 0.93 6.93 -15.49
N PRO A 53 2.24 6.73 -15.30
CA PRO A 53 2.90 7.01 -14.04
C PRO A 53 2.79 8.52 -13.78
N ASN A 54 1.71 8.95 -13.15
CA ASN A 54 1.78 10.17 -12.36
C ASN A 54 2.91 9.92 -11.35
N ARG A 55 3.83 10.86 -11.16
CA ARG A 55 5.07 10.66 -10.39
C ARG A 55 4.86 10.33 -8.88
N GLY A 56 3.65 9.92 -8.48
CA GLY A 56 3.29 9.36 -7.18
C GLY A 56 2.11 8.35 -7.21
N ALA A 57 1.71 7.81 -8.37
CA ALA A 57 0.63 6.82 -8.47
C ALA A 57 1.13 5.38 -8.24
N ILE A 58 0.39 4.61 -7.45
CA ILE A 58 0.66 3.19 -7.16
C ILE A 58 0.48 2.37 -8.44
N ILE A 59 1.56 1.86 -9.05
CA ILE A 59 1.47 0.87 -10.15
C ILE A 59 1.44 -0.54 -9.55
N SER A 60 0.47 -0.81 -8.70
CA SER A 60 0.24 -2.15 -8.12
C SER A 60 -0.62 -2.98 -9.07
N LYS A 61 -0.36 -4.29 -9.12
CA LYS A 61 -1.25 -5.26 -9.79
C LYS A 61 -2.30 -5.85 -8.83
N ILE A 62 -2.12 -5.65 -7.52
CA ILE A 62 -2.93 -6.28 -6.47
C ILE A 62 -3.86 -5.27 -5.80
N MET A 63 -3.36 -4.06 -5.51
CA MET A 63 -4.01 -3.06 -4.69
C MET A 63 -4.40 -1.82 -5.51
N ASN A 64 -5.59 -1.28 -5.23
CA ASN A 64 -6.04 -0.02 -5.80
C ASN A 64 -5.70 1.20 -4.92
N LEU A 65 -5.94 2.41 -5.44
CA LEU A 65 -5.60 3.65 -4.73
C LEU A 65 -6.39 3.83 -3.43
N GLN A 66 -7.65 3.38 -3.38
CA GLN A 66 -8.52 3.53 -2.21
C GLN A 66 -8.02 2.66 -1.05
N GLN A 67 -7.64 1.42 -1.32
CA GLN A 67 -6.98 0.52 -0.37
C GLN A 67 -5.64 1.11 0.10
N GLY A 68 -4.86 1.71 -0.80
CA GLY A 68 -3.65 2.44 -0.44
C GLY A 68 -3.91 3.59 0.53
N ALA A 69 -5.00 4.33 0.37
CA ALA A 69 -5.40 5.42 1.29
C ALA A 69 -5.85 4.88 2.67
N ILE A 70 -6.52 3.73 2.73
CA ILE A 70 -6.86 3.06 4.00
C ILE A 70 -5.59 2.66 4.74
N ILE A 71 -4.68 1.98 4.06
CA ILE A 71 -3.38 1.58 4.64
C ILE A 71 -2.64 2.82 5.17
N SER A 72 -2.63 3.90 4.39
CA SER A 72 -2.03 5.18 4.79
C SER A 72 -2.65 5.77 6.06
N SER A 73 -3.97 5.64 6.20
CA SER A 73 -4.68 6.11 7.40
C SER A 73 -4.30 5.31 8.65
N TRP A 74 -4.05 4.01 8.46
CA TRP A 74 -3.58 3.12 9.52
C TRP A 74 -2.10 3.32 9.86
N ILE A 75 -1.28 3.76 8.91
CA ILE A 75 0.10 4.18 9.21
C ILE A 75 0.07 5.37 10.19
N ASP A 76 -0.79 6.36 9.96
CA ASP A 76 -0.97 7.53 10.82
C ASP A 76 -1.89 7.30 12.03
N ARG A 77 -2.25 6.05 12.32
CA ARG A 77 -3.05 5.68 13.51
C ARG A 77 -4.40 6.40 13.61
N LYS A 78 -5.03 6.73 12.47
CA LYS A 78 -6.35 7.37 12.43
C LYS A 78 -7.49 6.48 12.95
N ASP A 79 -7.27 5.17 13.06
CA ASP A 79 -8.17 4.18 13.67
C ASP A 79 -8.36 4.37 15.18
N ILE A 80 -7.35 4.89 15.88
CA ILE A 80 -7.36 5.07 17.35
C ILE A 80 -7.49 6.54 17.77
N GLY A 81 -7.83 7.42 16.83
CA GLY A 81 -8.23 8.80 17.07
C GLY A 81 -7.19 9.75 17.67
N GLN A 82 -5.91 9.58 17.33
CA GLN A 82 -4.85 10.48 17.81
C GLN A 82 -4.80 11.84 17.07
N THR A 83 -5.37 11.94 15.87
CA THR A 83 -5.59 13.19 15.10
C THR A 83 -6.84 13.00 14.24
N ASP A 84 -7.59 14.09 13.95
CA ASP A 84 -8.86 14.12 13.18
C ASP A 84 -9.22 12.77 12.54
N ASN A 85 -10.23 12.08 13.10
CA ASN A 85 -10.66 10.69 12.79
C ASN A 85 -11.12 10.47 11.33
N VAL A 86 -10.86 11.43 10.46
CA VAL A 86 -11.13 11.38 9.04
C VAL A 86 -9.99 10.61 8.36
N TYR A 87 -10.35 9.47 7.80
CA TYR A 87 -9.50 8.65 6.96
C TYR A 87 -9.08 9.39 5.69
N TYR A 88 -7.90 9.08 5.18
CA TYR A 88 -7.47 9.58 3.89
C TYR A 88 -8.33 9.01 2.76
N THR A 89 -8.57 9.85 1.76
CA THR A 89 -9.11 9.51 0.45
C THR A 89 -7.98 9.37 -0.56
N THR A 90 -8.32 8.98 -1.79
CA THR A 90 -7.35 8.91 -2.89
C THR A 90 -6.72 10.26 -3.24
N GLU A 91 -7.41 11.36 -2.96
CA GLU A 91 -6.99 12.72 -3.29
C GLU A 91 -6.06 13.33 -2.23
N ASN A 92 -6.30 13.03 -0.94
CA ASN A 92 -5.58 13.65 0.17
C ASN A 92 -4.55 12.73 0.85
N ASN A 93 -4.33 11.53 0.30
CA ASN A 93 -3.32 10.60 0.83
C ASN A 93 -1.92 11.26 0.81
N PRO A 94 -1.25 11.44 1.97
CA PRO A 94 0.04 12.11 2.05
C PRO A 94 1.22 11.22 1.66
N TYR A 95 1.00 9.95 1.32
CA TYR A 95 2.07 9.00 1.03
C TYR A 95 2.19 8.62 -0.44
N ASN A 96 3.43 8.32 -0.84
CA ASN A 96 3.81 7.63 -2.06
C ASN A 96 4.16 6.17 -1.74
N PHE A 97 3.68 5.24 -2.57
CA PHE A 97 4.03 3.83 -2.50
C PHE A 97 4.97 3.48 -3.65
N LYS A 98 6.25 3.31 -3.34
CA LYS A 98 7.28 2.98 -4.31
C LYS A 98 7.48 1.47 -4.34
N LEU A 99 7.17 0.84 -5.48
CA LEU A 99 7.36 -0.59 -5.68
C LEU A 99 8.85 -0.95 -5.57
N LEU A 100 9.21 -1.79 -4.60
CA LEU A 100 10.56 -2.34 -4.42
C LEU A 100 10.73 -3.68 -5.13
N LEU A 101 9.68 -4.49 -5.08
CA LEU A 101 9.71 -5.88 -5.53
C LEU A 101 8.34 -6.29 -6.08
N ARG A 102 8.35 -7.02 -7.19
CA ARG A 102 7.20 -7.79 -7.68
C ARG A 102 7.59 -9.24 -7.96
N GLY A 103 6.88 -10.20 -7.38
CA GLY A 103 7.20 -11.63 -7.48
C GLY A 103 7.30 -12.16 -8.90
N SER A 104 6.33 -11.82 -9.76
CA SER A 104 6.37 -12.22 -11.18
C SER A 104 7.57 -11.66 -11.96
N LYS A 105 8.21 -10.60 -11.47
CA LYS A 105 9.38 -9.95 -12.10
C LYS A 105 10.70 -10.37 -11.46
N ASP A 106 10.74 -10.41 -10.13
CA ASP A 106 11.97 -10.51 -9.34
C ASP A 106 12.16 -11.90 -8.71
N GLY A 107 11.10 -12.71 -8.63
CA GLY A 107 11.09 -14.04 -8.02
C GLY A 107 10.56 -14.06 -6.58
N PHE A 108 10.31 -15.27 -6.07
CA PHE A 108 9.60 -15.53 -4.80
C PHE A 108 10.49 -16.10 -3.68
N SER A 109 11.82 -16.00 -3.81
CA SER A 109 12.74 -16.51 -2.79
C SER A 109 12.97 -15.49 -1.68
N SER A 110 13.27 -15.99 -0.47
CA SER A 110 13.69 -15.16 0.67
C SER A 110 14.95 -14.36 0.33
N SER A 111 15.87 -14.92 -0.46
CA SER A 111 17.09 -14.21 -0.90
C SER A 111 16.78 -13.03 -1.81
N THR A 112 15.85 -13.19 -2.76
CA THR A 112 15.39 -12.06 -3.60
C THR A 112 14.80 -10.97 -2.73
N PHE A 113 13.89 -11.33 -1.82
CA PHE A 113 13.26 -10.38 -0.90
C PHE A 113 14.31 -9.56 -0.13
N HIS A 114 15.17 -10.24 0.65
CA HIS A 114 16.17 -9.56 1.48
C HIS A 114 17.20 -8.76 0.67
N SER A 115 17.48 -9.14 -0.59
CA SER A 115 18.36 -8.35 -1.46
C SER A 115 17.71 -7.04 -1.94
N LYS A 116 16.40 -7.05 -2.18
CA LYS A 116 15.63 -5.91 -2.73
C LYS A 116 15.18 -4.94 -1.65
N VAL A 117 14.83 -5.44 -0.47
CA VAL A 117 14.28 -4.62 0.63
C VAL A 117 15.32 -4.33 1.73
N LYS A 118 16.59 -4.63 1.47
CA LYS A 118 17.68 -4.44 2.43
C LYS A 118 17.71 -3.00 2.92
N LYS A 119 17.66 -2.80 4.22
CA LYS A 119 17.64 -1.49 4.87
C LYS A 119 16.42 -0.60 4.57
N CYS A 120 15.42 -1.12 3.87
CA CYS A 120 14.14 -0.43 3.69
C CYS A 120 13.32 -0.55 4.98
N ARG A 121 12.58 0.52 5.29
CA ARG A 121 11.63 0.60 6.41
C ARG A 121 10.30 1.13 5.90
N SER A 122 9.27 1.13 6.74
CA SER A 122 7.92 1.57 6.35
C SER A 122 7.46 0.86 5.08
N THR A 123 7.53 -0.46 5.08
CA THR A 123 7.18 -1.28 3.92
C THR A 123 5.78 -1.87 4.04
N VAL A 124 5.04 -1.90 2.94
CA VAL A 124 3.77 -2.62 2.80
C VAL A 124 3.99 -3.83 1.91
N THR A 125 3.58 -5.00 2.38
CA THR A 125 3.63 -6.24 1.60
C THR A 125 2.22 -6.70 1.25
N LEU A 126 2.01 -7.07 -0.01
CA LEU A 126 0.78 -7.60 -0.56
C LEU A 126 1.01 -9.03 -1.07
N PHE A 127 0.09 -9.94 -0.77
CA PHE A 127 0.08 -11.31 -1.26
C PHE A 127 -1.25 -11.61 -1.95
N LYS A 128 -1.19 -11.95 -3.25
CA LYS A 128 -2.27 -12.61 -3.97
C LYS A 128 -2.01 -14.12 -3.96
N LEU A 129 -2.99 -14.90 -3.53
CA LEU A 129 -2.84 -16.35 -3.38
C LEU A 129 -3.56 -17.09 -4.50
N LYS A 130 -2.97 -18.19 -4.94
CA LYS A 130 -3.54 -19.01 -6.00
C LYS A 130 -4.85 -19.63 -5.52
N ASN A 131 -5.88 -19.60 -6.37
CA ASN A 131 -7.24 -20.09 -6.10
C ASN A 131 -8.01 -19.27 -5.03
N HIS A 132 -7.54 -18.06 -4.71
CA HIS A 132 -8.22 -17.12 -3.82
C HIS A 132 -8.29 -15.74 -4.49
N ASP A 133 -9.02 -15.65 -5.60
CA ASP A 133 -9.04 -14.45 -6.43
C ASP A 133 -9.85 -13.29 -5.81
N ASP A 134 -10.76 -13.58 -4.88
CA ASP A 134 -11.69 -12.59 -4.31
C ASP A 134 -11.02 -11.59 -3.35
N PHE A 135 -9.86 -11.94 -2.80
CA PHE A 135 -9.14 -11.08 -1.85
C PHE A 135 -7.63 -11.23 -1.94
N PHE A 136 -6.91 -10.23 -1.44
CA PHE A 136 -5.49 -10.32 -1.13
C PHE A 136 -5.27 -10.05 0.35
N ILE A 137 -4.14 -10.52 0.87
CA ILE A 137 -3.74 -10.28 2.26
C ILE A 137 -2.41 -9.55 2.31
N GLY A 138 -2.06 -9.01 3.47
CA GLY A 138 -0.80 -8.31 3.61
C GLY A 138 -0.55 -7.79 5.01
N GLY A 139 0.56 -7.07 5.12
CA GLY A 139 0.98 -6.46 6.37
C GLY A 139 1.85 -5.24 6.14
N TYR A 140 1.83 -4.35 7.13
CA TYR A 140 2.70 -3.19 7.21
C TYR A 140 3.82 -3.44 8.23
N ASN A 141 5.05 -3.25 7.77
CA ASN A 141 6.24 -3.23 8.60
C ASN A 141 6.80 -1.79 8.67
N PRO A 142 6.67 -1.08 9.80
CA PRO A 142 7.25 0.25 9.98
C PRO A 142 8.79 0.25 10.10
N ASP A 143 9.38 -0.88 10.43
CA ASP A 143 10.77 -1.04 10.80
C ASP A 143 11.67 -1.55 9.65
N GLU A 144 12.98 -1.47 9.87
CA GLU A 144 13.98 -1.99 8.92
C GLU A 144 14.01 -3.53 8.85
N TRP A 145 14.19 -4.07 7.64
CA TRP A 145 14.44 -5.50 7.41
C TRP A 145 15.93 -5.85 7.56
N ASP A 146 16.33 -6.24 8.79
CA ASP A 146 17.74 -6.46 9.16
C ASP A 146 18.33 -7.84 8.77
N ALA A 147 17.48 -8.78 8.35
CA ALA A 147 17.87 -10.13 7.87
C ALA A 147 18.91 -10.90 8.74
N PRO A 148 18.74 -11.03 10.07
CA PRO A 148 19.67 -11.78 10.92
C PRO A 148 19.81 -13.26 10.51
N TYR A 149 20.99 -13.82 10.82
CA TYR A 149 21.30 -15.24 10.63
C TYR A 149 20.38 -16.16 11.44
N TRP A 150 20.12 -15.81 12.69
CA TRP A 150 19.24 -16.55 13.59
C TRP A 150 17.82 -15.98 13.58
N PRO A 151 16.78 -16.82 13.79
CA PRO A 151 15.42 -16.35 13.94
C PRO A 151 15.33 -15.25 15.00
N LYS A 152 14.77 -14.10 14.62
CA LYS A 152 14.64 -12.95 15.51
C LYS A 152 13.30 -12.27 15.26
N PHE A 153 12.56 -12.09 16.34
CA PHE A 153 11.41 -11.20 16.34
C PHE A 153 11.83 -9.77 16.69
N LYS A 154 11.08 -8.81 16.17
CA LYS A 154 11.26 -7.39 16.50
C LYS A 154 9.98 -6.83 17.08
N HIS A 155 10.16 -6.09 18.18
CA HIS A 155 9.08 -5.39 18.87
C HIS A 155 8.55 -4.25 18.00
N ASN A 156 7.25 -4.23 17.71
CA ASN A 156 6.63 -3.09 17.06
C ASN A 156 5.10 -2.99 17.24
N GLY A 157 4.61 -1.97 17.94
CA GLY A 157 3.17 -1.72 18.12
C GLY A 157 2.48 -0.98 16.96
N ASN A 158 3.21 -0.55 15.94
CA ASN A 158 2.68 0.14 14.76
C ASN A 158 2.43 -0.81 13.58
N ALA A 159 2.90 -2.06 13.66
CA ALA A 159 2.63 -3.07 12.65
C ALA A 159 1.14 -3.46 12.65
N PHE A 160 0.62 -3.81 11.48
CA PHE A 160 -0.75 -4.28 11.29
C PHE A 160 -0.84 -5.25 10.12
N LEU A 161 -1.85 -6.11 10.18
CA LEU A 161 -2.22 -7.04 9.10
C LEU A 161 -3.54 -6.62 8.48
N PHE A 162 -3.76 -7.01 7.23
CA PHE A 162 -5.01 -6.75 6.53
C PHE A 162 -5.36 -7.85 5.52
N SER A 163 -6.65 -7.88 5.16
CA SER A 163 -7.18 -8.55 3.97
C SER A 163 -8.14 -7.60 3.25
N PHE A 164 -8.01 -7.43 1.94
CA PHE A 164 -8.91 -6.59 1.15
C PHE A 164 -9.45 -7.33 -0.05
N SER A 165 -10.67 -6.99 -0.50
CA SER A 165 -11.28 -7.53 -1.72
C SER A 165 -10.48 -7.12 -2.96
N SER A 166 -10.25 -8.03 -3.89
CA SER A 166 -9.41 -7.78 -5.08
C SER A 166 -10.04 -6.81 -6.10
N ASP A 167 -11.36 -6.81 -6.22
CA ASP A 167 -12.11 -5.99 -7.19
C ASP A 167 -12.46 -4.59 -6.65
N GLY A 168 -12.08 -4.27 -5.41
CA GLY A 168 -12.55 -3.09 -4.69
C GLY A 168 -14.08 -3.06 -4.50
N SER A 169 -14.76 -4.17 -4.82
CA SER A 169 -16.20 -4.30 -4.64
C SER A 169 -16.50 -4.48 -3.17
N THR A 170 -17.58 -3.83 -2.77
CA THR A 170 -18.13 -3.94 -1.44
C THR A 170 -18.65 -5.37 -1.26
N ASN A 171 -17.98 -6.19 -0.46
CA ASN A 171 -18.52 -7.49 -0.08
C ASN A 171 -19.80 -7.26 0.75
N ASN A 172 -20.96 -7.42 0.11
CA ASN A 172 -22.28 -7.32 0.74
C ASN A 172 -22.64 -8.55 1.58
N ASN A 173 -21.69 -9.46 1.81
CA ASN A 173 -21.86 -10.59 2.70
C ASN A 173 -21.78 -10.10 4.15
N ASN A 174 -22.90 -9.53 4.59
CA ASN A 174 -23.23 -9.29 5.98
C ASN A 174 -23.32 -10.64 6.71
N GLN A 175 -22.20 -11.24 7.07
CA GLN A 175 -22.16 -12.02 8.30
C GLN A 175 -21.74 -11.05 9.40
N ARG A 176 -22.69 -10.20 9.78
CA ARG A 176 -22.61 -9.31 10.95
C ARG A 176 -23.04 -10.09 12.20
N ASP A 177 -22.41 -11.22 12.47
CA ASP A 177 -22.68 -12.01 13.66
C ASP A 177 -21.37 -12.20 14.42
N GLU A 178 -20.97 -11.15 15.15
CA GLU A 178 -20.31 -11.23 16.46
C GLU A 178 -19.95 -9.81 16.92
N ILE A 179 -20.13 -9.57 18.21
CA ILE A 179 -19.83 -8.31 18.90
C ILE A 179 -18.44 -7.82 18.46
N GLN A 180 -18.37 -6.68 17.78
CA GLN A 180 -17.11 -6.17 17.26
C GLN A 180 -16.20 -5.77 18.42
N PRO A 181 -14.97 -6.30 18.52
CA PRO A 181 -14.00 -5.76 19.45
C PRO A 181 -13.72 -4.30 19.10
N GLU A 182 -13.47 -3.48 20.12
CA GLU A 182 -12.92 -2.14 19.91
C GLU A 182 -11.66 -2.25 19.01
N ASN A 183 -11.50 -1.33 18.05
CA ASN A 183 -10.38 -1.23 17.09
C ASN A 183 -10.46 -2.07 15.80
N VAL A 184 -11.64 -2.52 15.37
CA VAL A 184 -11.83 -3.14 14.04
C VAL A 184 -12.57 -2.19 13.13
N ILE A 185 -11.94 -1.78 12.03
CA ILE A 185 -12.63 -1.06 10.97
C ILE A 185 -12.81 -2.03 9.81
N THR A 186 -14.00 -2.62 9.77
CA THR A 186 -14.55 -3.25 8.58
C THR A 186 -15.17 -2.15 7.73
N ASP A 187 -14.37 -1.42 6.97
CA ASP A 187 -14.96 -0.71 5.85
C ASP A 187 -15.36 -1.75 4.79
N LYS A 188 -16.20 -1.38 3.83
CA LYS A 188 -16.75 -2.35 2.87
C LYS A 188 -15.68 -3.03 1.98
N GLN A 189 -14.42 -2.61 2.06
CA GLN A 189 -13.33 -3.08 1.21
C GLN A 189 -12.48 -4.18 1.87
N GLY A 190 -12.57 -4.38 3.18
CA GLY A 190 -11.90 -5.50 3.85
C GLY A 190 -11.75 -5.36 5.35
N ARG A 191 -10.70 -5.98 5.90
CA ARG A 191 -10.44 -6.10 7.34
C ARG A 191 -8.98 -5.79 7.63
N ILE A 192 -8.73 -5.09 8.73
CA ILE A 192 -7.39 -4.67 9.13
C ILE A 192 -7.31 -4.64 10.67
N ALA A 193 -6.19 -5.10 11.22
CA ALA A 193 -6.01 -5.26 12.66
C ALA A 193 -4.55 -5.01 13.09
N ARG A 194 -4.40 -4.43 14.27
CA ARG A 194 -3.09 -4.25 14.93
C ARG A 194 -2.71 -5.49 15.73
N ILE A 195 -1.43 -5.55 16.06
CA ILE A 195 -0.93 -6.54 17.00
C ILE A 195 -1.47 -6.27 18.40
N LYS A 196 -1.74 -7.33 19.17
CA LYS A 196 -2.04 -7.20 20.60
C LYS A 196 -0.85 -6.60 21.34
N LYS A 197 -1.14 -5.74 22.33
CA LYS A 197 -0.13 -5.01 23.11
C LYS A 197 0.90 -5.92 23.79
N ASP A 198 0.48 -7.06 24.33
CA ASP A 198 1.33 -8.07 24.98
C ASP A 198 2.13 -8.94 24.00
N GLU A 199 1.74 -8.94 22.73
CA GLU A 199 2.38 -9.67 21.63
C GLU A 199 3.29 -8.79 20.77
N GLU A 200 3.38 -7.47 21.02
CA GLU A 200 4.17 -6.52 20.20
C GLU A 200 5.62 -6.98 19.97
N LYS A 201 6.23 -7.69 20.93
CA LYS A 201 7.57 -8.31 20.83
C LYS A 201 7.72 -9.30 19.67
N PHE A 202 6.62 -9.83 19.14
CA PHE A 202 6.55 -10.77 18.02
C PHE A 202 6.07 -10.12 16.72
N ALA A 203 5.87 -8.79 16.67
CA ALA A 203 5.25 -8.10 15.55
C ALA A 203 5.83 -8.45 14.17
N LEU A 204 7.15 -8.58 14.12
CA LEU A 204 7.88 -8.77 12.87
C LEU A 204 8.84 -9.95 13.01
N ASN A 205 8.84 -10.83 12.02
CA ASN A 205 9.81 -11.92 11.92
C ASN A 205 10.82 -11.58 10.84
N LEU A 206 12.04 -11.24 11.26
CA LEU A 206 13.08 -10.69 10.37
C LEU A 206 14.05 -11.75 9.84
N TRP A 207 13.76 -13.03 10.01
CA TRP A 207 14.71 -14.09 9.69
C TRP A 207 15.14 -14.10 8.21
N ARG A 208 16.44 -14.21 7.94
CA ARG A 208 16.98 -14.22 6.56
C ARG A 208 16.46 -15.36 5.67
N SER A 209 16.02 -16.46 6.29
CA SER A 209 15.53 -17.65 5.57
C SER A 209 14.06 -17.53 5.18
N THR A 210 13.36 -16.50 5.63
CA THR A 210 11.96 -16.23 5.29
C THR A 210 11.87 -14.99 4.41
N GLY A 211 10.81 -14.90 3.62
CA GLY A 211 10.40 -13.64 3.01
C GLY A 211 9.74 -12.70 4.04
N PRO A 212 8.93 -11.73 3.59
CA PRO A 212 8.17 -10.86 4.46
C PRO A 212 7.26 -11.71 5.37
N SER A 213 7.42 -11.52 6.68
CA SER A 213 6.76 -12.34 7.70
C SER A 213 6.39 -11.50 8.91
N PHE A 214 5.20 -11.76 9.46
CA PHE A 214 4.55 -10.92 10.46
C PHE A 214 4.04 -11.77 11.62
N GLY A 215 4.09 -11.20 12.81
CA GLY A 215 3.56 -11.79 14.02
C GLY A 215 4.32 -13.04 14.44
N LYS A 216 3.70 -13.77 15.37
CA LYS A 216 4.16 -15.09 15.79
C LYS A 216 3.70 -16.14 14.77
N PHE A 217 4.26 -16.00 13.57
CA PHE A 217 3.95 -16.77 12.37
C PHE A 217 2.56 -16.52 11.79
N ASP A 218 1.98 -15.36 12.07
CA ASP A 218 0.66 -14.99 11.55
C ASP A 218 0.68 -14.97 10.02
N ILE A 219 1.75 -14.41 9.45
CA ILE A 219 2.15 -14.66 8.06
C ILE A 219 3.61 -15.08 8.04
N LEU A 220 3.91 -16.23 7.44
CA LEU A 220 5.27 -16.72 7.24
C LEU A 220 5.49 -17.09 5.76
N MET A 221 6.21 -16.24 5.01
CA MET A 221 6.55 -16.53 3.62
C MET A 221 7.81 -17.41 3.53
N GLN A 222 7.69 -18.57 2.89
CA GLN A 222 8.81 -19.47 2.58
C GLN A 222 8.58 -20.18 1.24
N THR A 223 9.62 -20.28 0.42
CA THR A 223 9.63 -21.12 -0.80
C THR A 223 8.46 -20.81 -1.76
N GLY A 224 8.10 -19.53 -1.92
CA GLY A 224 6.99 -19.11 -2.79
C GLY A 224 5.59 -19.50 -2.31
N GLY A 225 5.46 -19.93 -1.05
CA GLY A 225 4.20 -20.08 -0.35
C GLY A 225 4.16 -19.25 0.93
N ILE A 226 3.00 -19.20 1.54
CA ILE A 226 2.81 -18.68 2.90
C ILE A 226 2.20 -19.75 3.80
N ARG A 227 2.68 -19.79 5.04
CA ARG A 227 1.99 -20.49 6.14
C ARG A 227 1.36 -19.45 7.04
N LEU A 228 0.19 -19.78 7.54
CA LEU A 228 -0.60 -18.89 8.38
C LEU A 228 -0.78 -19.45 9.77
N LYS A 229 -0.84 -18.54 10.73
CA LYS A 229 -1.35 -18.72 12.08
C LYS A 229 -2.19 -17.49 12.44
N HIS A 230 -2.98 -17.55 13.51
CA HIS A 230 -3.70 -16.38 14.01
C HIS A 230 -3.43 -16.17 15.51
N ASN A 231 -2.21 -15.76 15.84
CA ASN A 231 -1.73 -15.72 17.24
C ASN A 231 -1.69 -14.29 17.80
N SER A 232 -1.11 -13.37 17.04
CA SER A 232 -0.63 -12.08 17.58
C SER A 232 -1.46 -10.89 17.13
N TYR A 233 -2.05 -10.91 15.93
CA TYR A 233 -2.91 -9.82 15.43
C TYR A 233 -4.38 -10.13 15.72
N VAL A 234 -5.10 -9.21 16.36
CA VAL A 234 -6.50 -9.42 16.76
C VAL A 234 -7.36 -8.21 16.43
N PRO A 235 -8.58 -8.44 15.88
CA PRO A 235 -9.18 -9.73 15.51
C PRO A 235 -8.41 -10.41 14.37
N ASN A 236 -8.71 -11.69 14.13
CA ASN A 236 -8.23 -12.34 12.93
C ASN A 236 -8.84 -11.64 11.69
N VAL A 237 -7.98 -11.12 10.83
CA VAL A 237 -8.38 -10.46 9.57
C VAL A 237 -8.11 -11.30 8.34
N ILE A 238 -7.37 -12.40 8.44
CA ILE A 238 -7.02 -13.26 7.30
C ILE A 238 -8.06 -14.40 7.19
N PRO A 239 -8.86 -14.48 6.11
CA PRO A 239 -9.95 -15.47 5.97
C PRO A 239 -9.44 -16.84 5.50
N LEU A 240 -8.38 -17.36 6.12
CA LEU A 240 -7.75 -18.62 5.74
C LEU A 240 -7.48 -19.48 6.98
N GLN A 241 -7.24 -20.78 6.80
CA GLN A 241 -7.04 -21.71 7.90
C GLN A 241 -5.57 -21.77 8.35
N ASP A 242 -5.38 -22.09 9.62
CA ASP A 242 -4.06 -22.30 10.21
C ASP A 242 -3.42 -23.59 9.72
N GLY A 243 -2.09 -23.59 9.63
CA GLY A 243 -1.30 -24.80 9.38
C GLY A 243 -1.25 -25.27 7.92
N GLU A 244 -2.09 -24.71 7.04
CA GLU A 244 -1.99 -24.93 5.60
C GLU A 244 -0.87 -24.11 4.97
N ASN A 245 -0.41 -24.56 3.79
CA ASN A 245 0.57 -23.83 2.97
C ASN A 245 -0.12 -23.33 1.71
N TYR A 246 -0.31 -22.02 1.61
CA TYR A 246 -0.97 -21.38 0.48
C TYR A 246 0.08 -20.95 -0.55
N LYS A 247 -0.15 -21.30 -1.81
CA LYS A 247 0.75 -20.90 -2.90
C LYS A 247 0.52 -19.44 -3.27
N ILE A 248 1.61 -18.68 -3.39
CA ILE A 248 1.55 -17.30 -3.86
C ILE A 248 1.39 -17.28 -5.38
N GLU A 249 0.43 -16.52 -5.88
CA GLU A 249 0.27 -16.20 -7.30
C GLU A 249 1.10 -14.96 -7.66
N GLU A 250 1.00 -13.91 -6.84
CA GLU A 250 1.78 -12.67 -6.97
C GLU A 250 2.06 -12.12 -5.57
N TYR A 251 3.20 -11.44 -5.40
CA TYR A 251 3.43 -10.61 -4.22
C TYR A 251 4.13 -9.32 -4.61
N GLU A 252 3.79 -8.24 -3.92
CA GLU A 252 4.37 -6.94 -4.12
C GLU A 252 4.83 -6.36 -2.79
N VAL A 253 5.98 -5.69 -2.81
CA VAL A 253 6.49 -4.96 -1.64
C VAL A 253 6.72 -3.52 -2.04
N PHE A 254 6.14 -2.60 -1.26
CA PHE A 254 6.25 -1.16 -1.45
C PHE A 254 7.00 -0.54 -0.28
N GLU A 255 7.87 0.42 -0.58
CA GLU A 255 8.36 1.42 0.37
C GLU A 255 7.35 2.55 0.43
N VAL A 256 6.94 2.95 1.64
CA VAL A 256 6.01 4.05 1.87
C VAL A 256 6.79 5.28 2.32
N THR A 257 6.63 6.38 1.59
CA THR A 257 7.33 7.66 1.84
C THR A 257 6.35 8.81 1.84
N GLN A 258 6.55 9.82 2.67
CA GLN A 258 5.73 11.03 2.60
C GLN A 258 5.95 11.76 1.27
N LYS A 259 4.90 12.36 0.73
CA LYS A 259 4.99 13.30 -0.37
C LYS A 259 5.73 14.53 0.12
N VAL A 260 6.68 15.01 -0.68
CA VAL A 260 7.34 16.28 -0.40
C VAL A 260 6.34 17.37 -0.76
N ASP A 261 6.00 18.22 0.20
CA ASP A 261 5.22 19.42 -0.09
C ASP A 261 6.12 20.39 -0.88
N ASP A 262 5.77 20.67 -2.13
CA ASP A 262 6.44 21.70 -2.96
C ASP A 262 6.16 23.14 -2.47
N SER A 263 5.55 23.32 -1.28
CA SER A 263 5.44 24.62 -0.62
C SER A 263 6.74 24.89 0.16
N GLY A 264 7.66 25.61 -0.49
CA GLY A 264 9.01 25.88 -0.02
C GLY A 264 9.17 26.54 1.35
N GLY A 265 10.36 26.35 1.91
CA GLY A 265 10.84 26.99 3.12
C GLY A 265 12.11 26.30 3.59
N GLU A 266 13.24 26.75 3.07
CA GLU A 266 14.58 26.48 3.60
C GLU A 266 14.56 26.77 5.11
N LYS A 267 14.56 25.73 5.94
CA LYS A 267 14.83 25.87 7.37
C LYS A 267 16.30 25.62 7.57
N ASP A 268 17.01 26.72 7.84
CA ASP A 268 18.39 26.77 8.25
C ASP A 268 18.72 25.66 9.25
N ARG A 269 19.78 24.93 8.94
CA ARG A 269 20.47 24.08 9.90
C ARG A 269 21.24 24.98 10.86
N GLU A 270 20.68 25.27 12.02
CA GLU A 270 21.50 25.71 13.16
C GLU A 270 22.33 24.53 13.65
N THR A 271 23.60 24.54 13.28
CA THR A 271 24.68 23.76 13.90
C THR A 271 24.94 24.32 15.30
N ASN A 272 24.50 23.60 16.34
CA ASN A 272 24.99 23.84 17.70
C ASN A 272 26.37 23.16 17.85
N ASP A 273 27.42 23.90 17.51
CA ASP A 273 28.78 23.59 17.97
C ASP A 273 28.87 23.94 19.46
N VAL A 274 28.99 22.91 20.30
CA VAL A 274 29.33 23.05 21.72
C VAL A 274 30.83 23.31 21.81
N VAL A 275 31.21 24.57 22.03
CA VAL A 275 32.56 24.93 22.46
C VAL A 275 32.66 24.62 23.95
N VAL A 276 33.50 23.64 24.31
CA VAL A 276 33.91 23.37 25.69
C VAL A 276 35.09 24.29 25.99
N GLU A 277 34.86 25.34 26.77
CA GLU A 277 35.95 26.10 27.40
C GLU A 277 36.44 25.33 28.63
N ILE A 278 37.71 24.94 28.55
CA ILE A 278 38.53 24.47 29.67
C ILE A 278 39.22 25.69 30.27
N HIS A 279 38.97 25.96 31.55
CA HIS A 279 39.82 26.85 32.35
C HIS A 279 40.71 26.01 33.25
N GLU A 280 42.01 26.28 33.13
CA GLU A 280 43.10 25.85 34.02
C GLU A 280 42.92 26.40 35.44
#